data_AF-A0A8J3VQC0-F1
#
_entry.id   AF-A0A8J3VQC0-F1
#
_cell.length_a   1.000
_cell.length_b   1.000
_cell.length_c   1.000
_cell.angle_alpha   90.00
_cell.angle_beta   90.00
_cell.angle_gamma   90.00
#
_symmetry.space_group_name_H-M   'P 1'
#
loop_
_entity.id
_entity.type
_entity.pdbx_description
1 polymer ?
#
loop_
_entity_poly.entity_id
_entity_poly.type
_entity_poly.pdbx_seq_one_letter_code
_entity_poly.pdbx_strand_id
1 'polypeptide(L)'
;MFSAEARIRTDRAGRYLTQLCGHTARVSDLPHDHRRDEGTAMAIPRRAECSGTDGVIEFDRGRCALRATGEELVLLAEADDQRHLRLMQDAIAARVQRIGRRDQLSLTWRPEPVAPGRPGAGIQAIIGQLMTPAGRDDPFPLYAVLHEVGPVSALSNDSFVICGYAAVNQVLRDPGFGLAVDPVSPGSGSDTVRLMNQSILRANPPDHGRMRSLISKVFTPRRVAELRPAIEAAVDDLLAQFSEATRGGTTDFMDRIAFPLPVTVICELLGVPPVDRQRFRPLAADLTGALELSGDTSPAVEAAARELAGYFAPLIRHRQTEPGDDLISALVAARDAGDGRLSDEELLANLILLLVAGFETTTNLLGNGLAILLDRPGLTAALRAGHVPIAGFIEEILRYDSPVQAVTRRAHRDGLTIESVPVPEGSDLILLIGAANRDPARYHDPDRFDPTRTDIRPLSFGAGAHICIGNNLARLEAAVAFPKLLNRFPDLSAASDRTALRRDRLVLRGYQTLPVQAAPREPR
;
A
#
# COMPACT_ATOMS: atom_id res chain seq x y z
N MET A 1 -15.87 -24.07 -1.97
CA MET A 1 -15.12 -25.15 -1.30
C MET A 1 -13.78 -24.57 -0.89
N PHE A 2 -13.58 -24.39 0.41
CA PHE A 2 -12.37 -23.81 1.00
C PHE A 2 -11.38 -24.94 1.29
N SER A 3 -10.09 -24.68 1.08
CA SER A 3 -9.05 -25.67 1.29
C SER A 3 -7.84 -25.10 2.01
N ALA A 4 -7.14 -25.96 2.74
CA ALA A 4 -5.91 -25.63 3.43
C ALA A 4 -4.97 -26.84 3.45
N GLU A 5 -3.68 -26.58 3.28
CA GLU A 5 -2.61 -27.56 3.36
C GLU A 5 -1.80 -27.37 4.65
N ALA A 6 -1.36 -28.45 5.26
CA ALA A 6 -0.33 -28.43 6.29
C ALA A 6 0.75 -29.46 5.95
N ARG A 7 2.01 -29.13 6.26
CA ARG A 7 3.15 -30.04 6.06
C ARG A 7 3.89 -30.24 7.37
N ILE A 8 4.22 -31.49 7.68
CA ILE A 8 5.06 -31.87 8.81
C ILE A 8 6.32 -32.51 8.24
N ARG A 9 7.48 -31.89 8.44
CA ARG A 9 8.78 -32.47 8.06
C ARG A 9 9.19 -33.53 9.06
N THR A 10 9.39 -34.76 8.57
CA THR A 10 9.82 -35.90 9.38
C THR A 10 10.21 -37.10 8.51
N ASP A 11 11.27 -37.78 8.92
CA ASP A 11 11.72 -39.10 8.42
C ASP A 11 10.74 -40.25 8.77
N ARG A 12 9.68 -39.98 9.54
CA ARG A 12 8.70 -40.96 10.02
C ARG A 12 7.29 -40.71 9.49
N ALA A 13 7.15 -40.03 8.35
CA ALA A 13 5.85 -39.59 7.83
C ALA A 13 4.82 -40.73 7.71
N GLY A 14 5.21 -41.90 7.19
CA GLY A 14 4.33 -43.07 7.08
C GLY A 14 3.83 -43.59 8.44
N ARG A 15 4.67 -43.51 9.48
CA ARG A 15 4.29 -43.88 10.85
C ARG A 15 3.25 -42.92 11.41
N TYR A 16 3.44 -41.62 11.24
CA TYR A 16 2.49 -40.62 11.73
C TYR A 16 1.17 -40.66 10.97
N LEU A 17 1.19 -40.88 9.64
CA LEU A 17 -0.02 -41.10 8.85
C LEU A 17 -0.85 -42.27 9.42
N THR A 18 -0.21 -43.41 9.65
CA THR A 18 -0.86 -44.60 10.22
C THR A 18 -1.42 -44.34 11.63
N GLN A 19 -0.64 -43.65 12.48
CA GLN A 19 -1.09 -43.29 13.84
C GLN A 19 -2.26 -42.32 13.83
N LEU A 20 -2.24 -41.33 12.93
CA LEU A 20 -3.28 -40.31 12.81
C LEU A 20 -4.59 -40.94 12.32
N CYS A 21 -4.56 -41.77 11.27
CA CYS A 21 -5.72 -42.54 10.84
C CYS A 21 -6.23 -43.48 11.95
N GLY A 22 -5.34 -44.27 12.56
CA GLY A 22 -5.71 -45.26 13.57
C GLY A 22 -6.32 -44.64 14.83
N HIS A 23 -5.76 -43.51 15.29
CA HIS A 23 -6.33 -42.74 16.40
C HIS A 23 -7.71 -42.17 16.02
N THR A 24 -7.83 -41.65 14.80
CA THR A 24 -9.08 -41.04 14.32
C THR A 24 -10.19 -42.06 14.09
N ALA A 25 -9.87 -43.26 13.59
CA ALA A 25 -10.82 -44.35 13.40
C ALA A 25 -11.43 -44.79 14.75
N ARG A 26 -10.61 -44.96 15.79
CA ARG A 26 -11.10 -45.30 17.14
C ARG A 26 -12.08 -44.28 17.70
N VAL A 27 -11.86 -42.99 17.44
CA VAL A 27 -12.80 -41.92 17.85
C VAL A 27 -14.06 -41.93 16.99
N SER A 28 -13.93 -42.30 15.71
CA SER A 28 -15.04 -42.41 14.76
C SER A 28 -15.95 -43.61 15.04
N ASP A 29 -15.50 -44.60 15.83
CA ASP A 29 -16.28 -45.80 16.19
C ASP A 29 -17.05 -45.64 17.52
N LEU A 30 -16.83 -44.55 18.27
CA LEU A 30 -17.54 -44.31 19.53
C LEU A 30 -19.03 -43.97 19.28
N PRO A 31 -19.96 -44.34 20.19
CA PRO A 31 -21.36 -43.90 20.13
C PRO A 31 -21.48 -42.38 20.12
N HIS A 32 -22.49 -41.84 19.42
CA HIS A 32 -22.61 -40.40 19.14
C HIS A 32 -22.60 -39.50 20.40
N ASP A 33 -23.10 -39.99 21.54
CA ASP A 33 -23.10 -39.27 22.82
C ASP A 33 -21.72 -39.19 23.47
N HIS A 34 -20.85 -40.20 23.27
CA HIS A 34 -19.47 -40.21 23.78
C HIS A 34 -18.48 -39.44 22.88
N ARG A 35 -18.88 -39.07 21.65
CA ARG A 35 -18.06 -38.20 20.78
C ARG A 35 -18.06 -36.74 21.23
N ARG A 36 -19.04 -36.31 22.04
CA ARG A 36 -19.18 -34.92 22.52
C ARG A 36 -18.28 -34.59 23.73
N ASP A 37 -17.90 -35.59 24.53
CA ASP A 37 -17.06 -35.40 25.73
C ASP A 37 -15.59 -35.09 25.43
N GLU A 38 -15.10 -35.28 24.19
CA GLU A 38 -13.75 -34.87 23.77
C GLU A 38 -13.65 -33.40 23.29
N GLY A 39 -14.71 -32.60 23.42
CA GLY A 39 -14.67 -31.15 23.25
C GLY A 39 -15.75 -30.62 22.30
N THR A 40 -16.70 -29.87 22.87
CA THR A 40 -17.86 -29.25 22.20
C THR A 40 -17.53 -28.16 21.17
N ALA A 41 -16.27 -28.00 20.76
CA ALA A 41 -15.79 -26.94 19.88
C ALA A 41 -14.99 -27.42 18.66
N MET A 42 -14.92 -28.73 18.37
CA MET A 42 -14.16 -29.28 17.24
C MET A 42 -15.03 -30.13 16.30
N ALA A 43 -14.62 -30.26 15.03
CA ALA A 43 -15.29 -31.15 14.09
C ALA A 43 -15.09 -32.63 14.48
N ILE A 44 -16.17 -33.42 14.42
CA ILE A 44 -16.14 -34.84 14.75
C ILE A 44 -15.89 -35.66 13.47
N PRO A 45 -14.83 -36.48 13.43
CA PRO A 45 -14.58 -37.37 12.30
C PRO A 45 -15.68 -38.44 12.17
N ARG A 46 -16.07 -38.73 10.93
CA ARG A 46 -17.01 -39.81 10.58
C ARG A 46 -16.31 -41.11 10.28
N ARG A 47 -15.17 -41.02 9.59
CA ARG A 47 -14.40 -42.17 9.11
C ARG A 47 -12.95 -41.74 8.93
N ALA A 48 -12.03 -42.67 9.12
CA ALA A 48 -10.63 -42.47 8.78
C ALA A 48 -10.06 -43.75 8.18
N GLU A 49 -9.40 -43.63 7.04
CA GLU A 49 -8.82 -44.75 6.30
C GLU A 49 -7.39 -44.43 5.86
N CYS A 50 -6.55 -45.46 5.85
CA CYS A 50 -5.16 -45.37 5.45
C CYS A 50 -4.81 -46.56 4.55
N SER A 51 -4.13 -46.30 3.44
CA SER A 51 -3.66 -47.29 2.47
C SER A 51 -2.25 -46.93 2.01
N GLY A 52 -1.26 -47.66 2.51
CA GLY A 52 0.15 -47.42 2.19
C GLY A 52 0.60 -46.03 2.62
N THR A 53 0.94 -45.18 1.64
CA THR A 53 1.42 -43.81 1.85
C THR A 53 0.32 -42.76 1.82
N ASP A 54 -0.94 -43.13 1.61
CA ASP A 54 -2.05 -42.19 1.51
C ASP A 54 -3.13 -42.52 2.56
N GLY A 55 -3.91 -41.52 2.96
CA GLY A 55 -5.03 -41.66 3.88
C GLY A 55 -6.07 -40.57 3.71
N VAL A 56 -7.25 -40.76 4.26
CA VAL A 56 -8.35 -39.78 4.26
C VAL A 56 -9.08 -39.82 5.59
N ILE A 57 -9.39 -38.65 6.13
CA ILE A 57 -10.28 -38.45 7.28
C ILE A 57 -11.52 -37.70 6.79
N GLU A 58 -12.70 -38.28 6.95
CA GLU A 58 -13.98 -37.69 6.55
C GLU A 58 -14.69 -37.02 7.73
N PHE A 59 -15.33 -35.88 7.45
CA PHE A 59 -16.18 -35.12 8.37
C PHE A 59 -17.54 -34.85 7.70
N ASP A 60 -18.52 -34.38 8.46
CA ASP A 60 -19.87 -34.12 7.93
C ASP A 60 -19.90 -33.13 6.75
N ARG A 61 -19.01 -32.14 6.76
CA ARG A 61 -18.98 -31.05 5.77
C ARG A 61 -17.59 -30.83 5.17
N GLY A 62 -16.79 -31.88 5.11
CA GLY A 62 -15.44 -31.80 4.57
C GLY A 62 -14.64 -33.08 4.71
N ARG A 63 -13.41 -33.06 4.22
CA ARG A 63 -12.46 -34.17 4.32
C ARG A 63 -11.04 -33.64 4.50
N CYS A 64 -10.15 -34.47 5.04
CA CYS A 64 -8.72 -34.23 5.04
C CYS A 64 -8.01 -35.40 4.36
N ALA A 65 -7.40 -35.15 3.21
CA ALA A 65 -6.48 -36.11 2.59
C ALA A 65 -5.12 -36.05 3.30
N LEU A 66 -4.44 -37.18 3.42
CA LEU A 66 -3.12 -37.32 4.00
C LEU A 66 -2.21 -38.04 3.01
N ARG A 67 -0.98 -37.57 2.88
CA ARG A 67 0.05 -38.21 2.06
C ARG A 67 1.39 -38.18 2.78
N ALA A 68 1.97 -39.35 2.98
CA ALA A 68 3.31 -39.53 3.49
C ALA A 68 4.31 -39.68 2.34
N THR A 69 5.37 -38.89 2.35
CA THR A 69 6.57 -39.07 1.52
C THR A 69 7.71 -39.58 2.41
N GLY A 70 8.93 -39.74 1.86
CA GLY A 70 10.10 -40.14 2.65
C GLY A 70 10.49 -39.13 3.73
N GLU A 71 10.12 -37.86 3.57
CA GLU A 71 10.58 -36.76 4.45
C GLU A 71 9.46 -35.84 4.95
N GLU A 72 8.22 -35.99 4.46
CA GLU A 72 7.10 -35.11 4.82
C GLU A 72 5.77 -35.86 4.96
N LEU A 73 4.94 -35.44 5.92
CA LEU A 73 3.52 -35.75 5.95
C LEU A 73 2.73 -34.51 5.52
N VAL A 74 2.01 -34.63 4.41
CA VAL A 74 1.16 -33.57 3.84
C VAL A 74 -0.29 -33.85 4.20
N LEU A 75 -1.01 -32.83 4.68
CA LEU A 75 -2.42 -32.88 5.01
C LEU A 75 -3.16 -31.81 4.19
N LEU A 76 -4.20 -32.20 3.48
CA LEU A 76 -5.04 -31.30 2.68
C LEU A 76 -6.48 -31.38 3.19
N ALA A 77 -6.92 -30.33 3.91
CA ALA A 77 -8.28 -30.20 4.42
C ALA A 77 -9.14 -29.41 3.43
N GLU A 78 -10.33 -29.91 3.11
CA GLU A 78 -11.32 -29.28 2.24
C GLU A 78 -12.67 -29.25 2.95
N ALA A 79 -13.35 -28.10 2.96
CA ALA A 79 -14.70 -27.95 3.50
C ALA A 79 -15.58 -27.07 2.60
N ASP A 80 -16.89 -27.17 2.78
CA ASP A 80 -17.84 -26.35 2.02
C ASP A 80 -17.87 -24.88 2.49
N ASP A 81 -17.61 -24.61 3.78
CA ASP A 81 -17.47 -23.27 4.36
C ASP A 81 -16.22 -23.09 5.25
N GLN A 82 -15.79 -21.83 5.43
CA GLN A 82 -14.58 -21.49 6.17
C GLN A 82 -14.66 -21.80 7.68
N ARG A 83 -15.88 -21.84 8.26
CA ARG A 83 -16.07 -22.18 9.68
C ARG A 83 -15.81 -23.67 9.90
N HIS A 84 -16.34 -24.53 9.05
CA HIS A 84 -16.12 -25.98 9.12
C HIS A 84 -14.67 -26.33 8.80
N LEU A 85 -14.04 -25.62 7.86
CA LEU A 85 -12.61 -25.79 7.60
C LEU A 85 -11.77 -25.58 8.88
N ARG A 86 -12.02 -24.49 9.64
CA ARG A 86 -11.34 -24.23 10.92
C ARG A 86 -11.57 -25.32 11.96
N LEU A 87 -12.82 -25.74 12.15
CA LEU A 87 -13.16 -26.79 13.10
C LEU A 87 -12.46 -28.13 12.78
N MET A 88 -12.28 -28.43 11.48
CA MET A 88 -11.51 -29.60 11.02
C MET A 88 -10.02 -29.42 11.28
N GLN A 89 -9.47 -28.24 10.97
CA GLN A 89 -8.07 -27.90 11.19
C GLN A 89 -7.68 -28.05 12.66
N ASP A 90 -8.49 -27.55 13.58
CA ASP A 90 -8.30 -27.65 15.03
C ASP A 90 -8.37 -29.11 15.50
N ALA A 91 -9.38 -29.85 15.00
CA ALA A 91 -9.57 -31.27 15.32
C ALA A 91 -8.35 -32.10 14.90
N ILE A 92 -7.76 -31.82 13.74
CA ILE A 92 -6.60 -32.54 13.23
C ILE A 92 -5.32 -32.09 13.96
N ALA A 93 -5.14 -30.80 14.20
CA ALA A 93 -3.99 -30.27 14.93
C ALA A 93 -3.89 -30.87 16.34
N ALA A 94 -5.01 -30.95 17.07
CA ALA A 94 -5.08 -31.57 18.38
C ALA A 94 -4.65 -33.06 18.36
N ARG A 95 -5.01 -33.79 17.30
CA ARG A 95 -4.63 -35.20 17.12
C ARG A 95 -3.15 -35.34 16.76
N VAL A 96 -2.63 -34.49 15.88
CA VAL A 96 -1.20 -34.44 15.53
C VAL A 96 -0.35 -34.16 16.77
N GLN A 97 -0.72 -33.17 17.59
CA GLN A 97 -0.02 -32.88 18.84
C GLN A 97 -0.05 -34.07 19.81
N ARG A 98 -1.17 -34.80 19.87
CA ARG A 98 -1.31 -35.98 20.74
C ARG A 98 -0.40 -37.14 20.31
N ILE A 99 -0.35 -37.46 19.02
CA ILE A 99 0.50 -38.55 18.50
C ILE A 99 1.98 -38.15 18.44
N GLY A 100 2.27 -36.87 18.22
CA GLY A 100 3.62 -36.32 18.07
C GLY A 100 4.25 -35.76 19.35
N ARG A 101 3.61 -35.95 20.52
CA ARG A 101 4.03 -35.31 21.80
C ARG A 101 5.50 -35.54 22.16
N ARG A 102 6.08 -36.70 21.83
CA ARG A 102 7.48 -37.02 22.11
C ARG A 102 8.46 -36.39 21.12
N ASP A 103 8.01 -36.11 19.91
CA ASP A 103 8.81 -35.59 18.80
C ASP A 103 8.50 -34.10 18.53
N GLN A 104 7.78 -33.42 19.44
CA GLN A 104 7.39 -32.01 19.40
C GLN A 104 6.81 -31.55 18.05
N LEU A 105 6.01 -32.41 17.40
CA LEU A 105 5.40 -32.05 16.12
C LEU A 105 4.45 -30.86 16.25
N SER A 106 4.70 -29.82 15.45
CA SER A 106 3.78 -28.72 15.22
C SER A 106 3.11 -28.85 13.86
N LEU A 107 1.83 -28.51 13.80
CA LEU A 107 1.04 -28.48 12.57
C LEU A 107 0.60 -27.05 12.32
N THR A 108 1.09 -26.45 11.24
CA THR A 108 0.67 -25.12 10.81
C THR A 108 -0.11 -25.24 9.51
N TRP A 109 -1.39 -24.91 9.56
CA TRP A 109 -2.24 -24.85 8.38
C TRP A 109 -1.96 -23.60 7.56
N ARG A 110 -1.92 -23.78 6.25
CA ARG A 110 -1.73 -22.74 5.24
C ARG A 110 -2.90 -22.82 4.26
N PRO A 111 -3.49 -21.70 3.81
CA PRO A 111 -4.45 -21.74 2.71
C PRO A 111 -3.81 -22.46 1.51
N GLU A 112 -4.56 -23.32 0.82
CA GLU A 112 -4.02 -23.99 -0.35
C GLU A 112 -3.68 -22.92 -1.42
N PRO A 113 -2.47 -22.92 -2.02
CA PRO A 113 -2.23 -22.14 -3.22
C PRO A 113 -3.17 -22.66 -4.30
N VAL A 114 -4.05 -21.79 -4.82
CA VAL A 114 -5.06 -22.17 -5.84
C VAL A 114 -4.37 -22.90 -6.99
N ALA A 115 -4.62 -24.20 -7.14
CA ALA A 115 -4.07 -24.99 -8.23
C ALA A 115 -4.61 -24.46 -9.58
N PRO A 116 -3.77 -24.42 -10.64
CA PRO A 116 -4.16 -23.92 -11.95
C PRO A 116 -5.14 -24.90 -12.59
N GLY A 117 -6.45 -24.64 -12.48
CA GLY A 117 -7.47 -25.51 -13.08
C GLY A 117 -8.92 -25.25 -12.74
N ARG A 118 -9.27 -24.32 -11.83
CA ARG A 118 -10.66 -23.86 -11.65
C ARG A 118 -10.90 -22.59 -12.47
N PRO A 119 -12.05 -22.45 -13.17
CA PRO A 119 -12.39 -21.22 -13.87
C PRO A 119 -12.73 -20.14 -12.83
N GLY A 120 -11.81 -19.17 -12.71
CA GLY A 120 -11.72 -18.16 -11.67
C GLY A 120 -10.24 -17.96 -11.39
N ALA A 121 -9.64 -16.95 -12.02
CA ALA A 121 -8.20 -16.73 -12.01
C ALA A 121 -7.65 -16.78 -10.57
N GLY A 122 -6.73 -17.70 -10.26
CA GLY A 122 -6.09 -17.76 -8.95
C GLY A 122 -5.44 -16.41 -8.60
N ILE A 123 -5.26 -16.11 -7.30
CA ILE A 123 -4.70 -14.83 -6.82
C ILE A 123 -3.45 -14.41 -7.60
N GLN A 124 -2.56 -15.35 -7.92
CA GLN A 124 -1.37 -15.13 -8.75
C GLN A 124 -1.68 -14.59 -10.15
N ALA A 125 -2.74 -15.09 -10.80
CA ALA A 125 -3.15 -14.61 -12.11
C ALA A 125 -3.77 -13.21 -12.04
N ILE A 126 -4.55 -12.90 -10.99
CA ILE A 126 -5.08 -11.55 -10.76
C ILE A 126 -3.94 -10.55 -10.56
N ILE A 127 -2.98 -10.88 -9.69
CA ILE A 127 -1.79 -10.05 -9.47
C ILE A 127 -0.93 -9.97 -10.74
N GLY A 128 -0.77 -11.06 -11.49
CA GLY A 128 -0.09 -11.05 -12.78
C GLY A 128 -0.73 -10.07 -13.77
N GLN A 129 -2.06 -10.04 -13.86
CA GLN A 129 -2.81 -9.08 -14.67
C GLN A 129 -2.63 -7.64 -14.16
N LEU A 130 -2.68 -7.43 -12.84
CA LEU A 130 -2.46 -6.13 -12.20
C LEU A 130 -1.09 -5.54 -12.54
N MET A 131 -0.07 -6.39 -12.76
CA MET A 131 1.27 -5.97 -13.14
C MET A 131 1.42 -5.66 -14.64
N THR A 132 0.44 -5.95 -15.48
CA THR A 132 0.46 -5.55 -16.91
C THR A 132 0.13 -4.05 -17.06
N PRO A 133 0.56 -3.38 -18.15
CA PRO A 133 0.17 -1.98 -18.39
C PRO A 133 -1.34 -1.74 -18.36
N ALA A 134 -2.14 -2.65 -18.92
CA ALA A 134 -3.60 -2.55 -18.90
C ALA A 134 -4.17 -2.67 -17.48
N GLY A 135 -3.65 -3.60 -16.67
CA GLY A 135 -4.07 -3.75 -15.27
C GLY A 135 -3.63 -2.57 -14.38
N ARG A 136 -2.48 -1.95 -14.66
CA ARG A 136 -2.04 -0.72 -13.97
C ARG A 136 -2.87 0.49 -14.38
N ASP A 137 -3.29 0.56 -15.66
CA ASP A 137 -4.13 1.64 -16.18
C ASP A 137 -5.52 1.64 -15.54
N ASP A 138 -6.17 0.48 -15.41
CA ASP A 138 -7.43 0.33 -14.67
C ASP A 138 -7.42 -0.89 -13.71
N PRO A 139 -7.00 -0.69 -12.45
CA PRO A 139 -6.87 -1.78 -11.48
C PRO A 139 -8.19 -2.13 -10.78
N PHE A 140 -9.22 -1.29 -10.88
CA PHE A 140 -10.43 -1.41 -10.06
C PHE A 140 -11.26 -2.68 -10.36
N PRO A 141 -11.42 -3.13 -11.61
CA PRO A 141 -12.06 -4.41 -11.89
C PRO A 141 -11.34 -5.58 -11.22
N LEU A 142 -10.00 -5.56 -11.18
CA LEU A 142 -9.21 -6.60 -10.52
C LEU A 142 -9.34 -6.53 -9.00
N TYR A 143 -9.47 -5.33 -8.43
CA TYR A 143 -9.75 -5.15 -7.00
C TYR A 143 -11.11 -5.71 -6.60
N ALA A 144 -12.15 -5.49 -7.41
CA ALA A 144 -13.47 -6.06 -7.18
C ALA A 144 -13.42 -7.60 -7.14
N VAL A 145 -12.70 -8.22 -8.08
CA VAL A 145 -12.48 -9.69 -8.06
C VAL A 145 -11.71 -10.13 -6.80
N LEU A 146 -10.70 -9.37 -6.37
CA LEU A 146 -9.99 -9.69 -5.11
C LEU A 146 -10.90 -9.61 -3.88
N HIS A 147 -11.85 -8.68 -3.83
CA HIS A 147 -12.82 -8.61 -2.72
C HIS A 147 -13.74 -9.82 -2.67
N GLU A 148 -14.11 -10.40 -3.83
CA GLU A 148 -14.87 -11.65 -3.90
C GLU A 148 -14.07 -12.86 -3.40
N VAL A 149 -12.74 -12.87 -3.61
CA VAL A 149 -11.84 -13.92 -3.09
C VAL A 149 -11.73 -13.84 -1.57
N GLY A 150 -11.56 -12.64 -1.04
CA GLY A 150 -11.53 -12.38 0.40
C GLY A 150 -10.50 -11.33 0.82
N PRO A 151 -10.63 -10.77 2.04
CA PRO A 151 -9.87 -9.59 2.47
C PRO A 151 -8.36 -9.83 2.64
N VAL A 152 -7.95 -11.10 2.83
CA VAL A 152 -6.57 -11.55 3.03
C VAL A 152 -6.37 -12.81 2.20
N SER A 153 -5.40 -12.78 1.30
CA SER A 153 -5.17 -13.80 0.27
C SER A 153 -3.69 -14.20 0.22
N ALA A 154 -3.38 -15.49 0.33
CA ALA A 154 -2.01 -15.97 0.15
C ALA A 154 -1.61 -15.92 -1.34
N LEU A 155 -0.52 -15.22 -1.65
CA LEU A 155 0.07 -15.18 -2.99
C LEU A 155 1.10 -16.30 -3.18
N SER A 156 1.84 -16.61 -2.12
CA SER A 156 2.72 -17.77 -2.00
C SER A 156 2.72 -18.27 -0.55
N ASN A 157 3.61 -19.21 -0.23
CA ASN A 157 3.77 -19.71 1.14
C ASN A 157 4.20 -18.62 2.14
N ASP A 158 4.93 -17.61 1.66
CA ASP A 158 5.57 -16.59 2.49
C ASP A 158 5.18 -15.17 2.01
N SER A 159 4.11 -15.04 1.21
CA SER A 159 3.61 -13.74 0.79
C SER A 159 2.09 -13.65 0.71
N PHE A 160 1.56 -12.49 1.10
CA PHE A 160 0.13 -12.22 1.19
C PHE A 160 -0.23 -10.93 0.45
N VAL A 161 -1.42 -10.94 -0.16
CA VAL A 161 -2.10 -9.75 -0.69
C VAL A 161 -3.30 -9.46 0.18
N ILE A 162 -3.44 -8.20 0.58
CA ILE A 162 -4.50 -7.75 1.47
C ILE A 162 -5.24 -6.60 0.79
N CYS A 163 -6.53 -6.78 0.58
CA CYS A 163 -7.41 -5.83 -0.12
C CYS A 163 -8.58 -5.36 0.74
N GLY A 164 -8.87 -6.03 1.87
CA GLY A 164 -9.93 -5.64 2.79
C GLY A 164 -9.53 -4.44 3.65
N TYR A 165 -10.43 -3.48 3.82
CA TYR A 165 -10.17 -2.24 4.57
C TYR A 165 -9.77 -2.49 6.03
N ALA A 166 -10.53 -3.35 6.72
CA ALA A 166 -10.26 -3.67 8.13
C ALA A 166 -8.90 -4.36 8.29
N ALA A 167 -8.61 -5.33 7.43
CA ALA A 167 -7.34 -6.04 7.37
C ALA A 167 -6.15 -5.11 7.09
N VAL A 168 -6.23 -4.25 6.07
CA VAL A 168 -5.18 -3.26 5.77
C VAL A 168 -4.98 -2.31 6.95
N ASN A 169 -6.05 -1.77 7.53
CA ASN A 169 -5.95 -0.85 8.66
C ASN A 169 -5.39 -1.53 9.92
N GLN A 170 -5.68 -2.81 10.14
CA GLN A 170 -5.07 -3.61 11.21
C GLN A 170 -3.55 -3.69 11.02
N VAL A 171 -3.10 -4.14 9.84
CA VAL A 171 -1.67 -4.33 9.54
C VAL A 171 -0.90 -3.01 9.64
N LEU A 172 -1.45 -1.90 9.15
CA LEU A 172 -0.80 -0.60 9.22
C LEU A 172 -0.58 -0.09 10.67
N ARG A 173 -1.33 -0.63 11.64
CA ARG A 173 -1.30 -0.18 13.04
C ARG A 173 -0.57 -1.12 13.99
N ASP A 174 -0.51 -2.40 13.67
CA ASP A 174 0.15 -3.39 14.52
C ASP A 174 1.68 -3.33 14.31
N PRO A 175 2.47 -3.03 15.37
CA PRO A 175 3.92 -2.94 15.28
C PRO A 175 4.61 -4.29 14.98
N GLY A 176 3.89 -5.41 14.99
CA GLY A 176 4.40 -6.70 14.52
C GLY A 176 4.61 -6.76 13.00
N PHE A 177 3.94 -5.89 12.24
CA PHE A 177 4.14 -5.76 10.80
C PHE A 177 5.00 -4.53 10.51
N GLY A 178 6.31 -4.75 10.43
CA GLY A 178 7.29 -3.71 10.11
C GLY A 178 7.57 -3.62 8.61
N LEU A 179 8.64 -2.91 8.27
CA LEU A 179 9.15 -2.79 6.92
C LEU A 179 10.27 -3.82 6.70
N ALA A 180 10.37 -4.31 5.47
CA ALA A 180 11.52 -5.08 5.03
C ALA A 180 12.76 -4.18 5.00
N VAL A 181 13.85 -4.64 5.59
CA VAL A 181 15.17 -4.01 5.43
C VAL A 181 15.96 -4.89 4.48
N ASP A 182 16.17 -4.42 3.26
CA ASP A 182 16.95 -5.17 2.27
C ASP A 182 18.41 -5.21 2.69
N PRO A 183 19.07 -6.38 2.70
CA PRO A 183 20.47 -6.47 3.09
C PRO A 183 21.33 -5.69 2.10
N VAL A 184 22.03 -4.66 2.59
CA VAL A 184 23.10 -4.00 1.83
C VAL A 184 24.33 -4.87 2.00
N SER A 185 24.69 -5.66 0.99
CA SER A 185 25.96 -6.38 1.06
C SER A 185 27.10 -5.36 0.94
N PRO A 186 28.16 -5.46 1.76
CA PRO A 186 29.34 -4.61 1.59
C PRO A 186 29.86 -4.74 0.14
N GLY A 187 29.77 -3.66 -0.64
CA GLY A 187 30.13 -3.66 -2.06
C GLY A 187 28.99 -3.80 -3.08
N SER A 188 27.71 -3.91 -2.66
CA SER A 188 26.57 -4.11 -3.58
C SER A 188 26.07 -2.87 -4.35
N GLY A 189 26.80 -1.76 -4.32
CA GLY A 189 26.79 -0.73 -5.36
C GLY A 189 25.52 0.12 -5.62
N SER A 190 24.35 -0.19 -5.06
CA SER A 190 23.12 0.59 -5.29
C SER A 190 23.02 1.81 -4.36
N ASP A 191 23.09 3.00 -4.94
CA ASP A 191 22.85 4.26 -4.24
C ASP A 191 21.38 4.39 -3.83
N THR A 192 20.48 3.87 -4.66
CA THR A 192 19.03 3.90 -4.42
C THR A 192 18.64 3.07 -3.18
N VAL A 193 19.12 1.83 -3.08
CA VAL A 193 18.82 0.96 -1.92
C VAL A 193 19.37 1.57 -0.63
N ARG A 194 20.60 2.09 -0.68
CA ARG A 194 21.20 2.80 0.47
C ARG A 194 20.37 4.01 0.88
N LEU A 195 19.98 4.86 -0.07
CA LEU A 195 19.14 6.02 0.20
C LEU A 195 17.79 5.62 0.82
N MET A 196 17.13 4.60 0.28
CA MET A 196 15.85 4.13 0.80
C MET A 196 15.99 3.59 2.23
N ASN A 197 16.99 2.73 2.48
CA ASN A 197 17.24 2.11 3.79
C ASN A 197 17.62 3.12 4.89
N GLN A 198 18.28 4.24 4.53
CA GLN A 198 18.66 5.29 5.48
C GLN A 198 17.53 6.33 5.72
N SER A 199 16.42 6.23 4.99
CA SER A 199 15.30 7.14 5.11
C SER A 199 14.23 6.61 6.08
N ILE A 200 13.43 7.52 6.65
CA ILE A 200 12.28 7.16 7.49
C ILE A 200 11.25 6.26 6.78
N LEU A 201 11.27 6.21 5.44
CA LEU A 201 10.37 5.37 4.64
C LEU A 201 10.58 3.87 4.88
N ARG A 202 11.83 3.45 5.15
CA ARG A 202 12.19 2.04 5.42
C ARG A 202 12.65 1.76 6.85
N ALA A 203 12.64 2.78 7.72
CA ALA A 203 13.02 2.62 9.11
C ALA A 203 11.92 1.92 9.93
N ASN A 204 12.33 1.10 10.90
CA ASN A 204 11.45 0.52 11.93
C ASN A 204 11.75 1.14 13.31
N PRO A 205 10.91 0.95 14.34
CA PRO A 205 11.28 1.31 15.71
C PRO A 205 12.59 0.63 16.16
N PRO A 206 13.46 1.32 16.93
CA PRO A 206 13.26 2.68 17.48
C PRO A 206 13.62 3.82 16.51
N ASP A 207 14.37 3.55 15.43
CA ASP A 207 14.92 4.58 14.54
C ASP A 207 13.84 5.41 13.84
N HIS A 208 12.77 4.76 13.39
CA HIS A 208 11.63 5.46 12.80
C HIS A 208 11.06 6.52 13.74
N GLY A 209 10.87 6.19 15.03
CA GLY A 209 10.33 7.14 16.02
C GLY A 209 11.26 8.33 16.25
N ARG A 210 12.57 8.06 16.34
CA ARG A 210 13.62 9.08 16.45
C ARG A 210 13.58 10.04 15.26
N MET A 211 13.68 9.52 14.03
CA MET A 211 13.64 10.33 12.80
C MET A 211 12.32 11.11 12.69
N ARG A 212 11.17 10.45 12.93
CA ARG A 212 9.85 11.07 12.84
C ARG A 212 9.71 12.26 13.77
N SER A 213 10.25 12.17 14.98
CA SER A 213 10.21 13.24 15.97
C SER A 213 10.93 14.52 15.52
N LEU A 214 11.99 14.37 14.71
CA LEU A 214 12.74 15.49 14.15
C LEU A 214 11.96 16.14 13.01
N ILE A 215 11.53 15.33 12.04
CA ILE A 215 10.87 15.80 10.83
C ILE A 215 9.49 16.41 11.15
N SER A 216 8.74 15.84 12.10
CA SER A 216 7.37 16.30 12.41
C SER A 216 7.29 17.73 12.92
N LYS A 217 8.39 18.31 13.39
CA LYS A 217 8.42 19.70 13.91
C LYS A 217 8.07 20.74 12.86
N VAL A 218 8.35 20.49 11.58
CA VAL A 218 8.01 21.41 10.48
C VAL A 218 6.66 21.12 9.83
N PHE A 219 6.08 19.93 10.08
CA PHE A 219 4.77 19.52 9.56
C PHE A 219 3.64 19.67 10.60
N THR A 220 3.84 20.50 11.62
CA THR A 220 2.79 20.76 12.60
C THR A 220 1.60 21.48 11.94
N PRO A 221 0.36 21.29 12.43
CA PRO A 221 -0.82 21.98 11.86
C PRO A 221 -0.65 23.50 11.79
N ARG A 222 0.03 24.09 12.79
CA ARG A 222 0.33 25.52 12.80
C ARG A 222 1.27 25.93 11.66
N ARG A 223 2.42 25.26 11.52
CA ARG A 223 3.38 25.56 10.44
C ARG A 223 2.76 25.34 9.06
N VAL A 224 1.96 24.29 8.89
CA VAL A 224 1.21 24.05 7.65
C VAL A 224 0.19 25.17 7.37
N ALA A 225 -0.53 25.66 8.39
CA ALA A 225 -1.45 26.79 8.21
C ALA A 225 -0.73 28.10 7.84
N GLU A 226 0.49 28.32 8.35
CA GLU A 226 1.34 29.47 8.01
C GLU A 226 1.78 29.47 6.53
N LEU A 227 1.79 28.31 5.85
CA LEU A 227 2.10 28.19 4.41
C LEU A 227 0.93 28.61 3.50
N ARG A 228 -0.29 28.75 4.02
CA ARG A 228 -1.48 29.05 3.20
C ARG A 228 -1.29 30.27 2.28
N PRO A 229 -0.79 31.43 2.74
CA PRO A 229 -0.60 32.59 1.86
C PRO A 229 0.37 32.32 0.71
N ALA A 230 1.45 31.59 0.96
CA ALA A 230 2.43 31.22 -0.08
C ALA A 230 1.81 30.25 -1.10
N ILE A 231 1.04 29.26 -0.64
CA ILE A 231 0.28 28.33 -1.51
C ILE A 231 -0.73 29.11 -2.36
N GLU A 232 -1.47 30.06 -1.77
CA GLU A 232 -2.44 30.89 -2.48
C GLU A 232 -1.77 31.73 -3.58
N ALA A 233 -0.63 32.35 -3.28
CA ALA A 233 0.15 33.11 -4.25
C ALA A 233 0.68 32.21 -5.39
N ALA A 234 1.25 31.05 -5.05
CA ALA A 234 1.74 30.10 -6.04
C ALA A 234 0.61 29.60 -6.96
N VAL A 235 -0.58 29.31 -6.42
CA VAL A 235 -1.75 28.95 -7.23
C VAL A 235 -2.18 30.09 -8.13
N ASP A 236 -2.21 31.33 -7.65
CA ASP A 236 -2.61 32.48 -8.47
C ASP A 236 -1.64 32.72 -9.63
N ASP A 237 -0.33 32.63 -9.40
CA ASP A 237 0.70 32.76 -10.44
C ASP A 237 0.60 31.64 -11.48
N LEU A 238 0.40 30.40 -11.03
CA LEU A 238 0.24 29.24 -11.92
C LEU A 238 -1.04 29.34 -12.75
N LEU A 239 -2.15 29.79 -12.17
CA LEU A 239 -3.40 29.99 -12.89
C LEU A 239 -3.30 31.17 -13.88
N ALA A 240 -2.52 32.20 -13.58
CA ALA A 240 -2.23 33.28 -14.54
C ALA A 240 -1.46 32.75 -15.75
N GLN A 241 -0.40 31.98 -15.54
CA GLN A 241 0.38 31.35 -16.62
C GLN A 241 -0.46 30.35 -17.42
N PHE A 242 -1.29 29.56 -16.74
CA PHE A 242 -2.22 28.62 -17.36
C PHE A 242 -3.29 29.33 -18.20
N SER A 243 -3.75 30.52 -17.76
CA SER A 243 -4.66 31.36 -18.54
C SER A 243 -4.05 31.81 -19.85
N GLU A 244 -2.76 32.15 -19.88
CA GLU A 244 -2.09 32.51 -21.13
C GLU A 244 -1.88 31.29 -22.03
N ALA A 245 -1.51 30.14 -21.44
CA ALA A 245 -1.30 28.90 -22.20
C ALA A 245 -2.58 28.36 -22.86
N THR A 246 -3.73 28.46 -22.17
CA THR A 246 -5.02 28.00 -22.70
C THR A 246 -5.58 28.88 -23.82
N ARG A 247 -5.17 30.16 -23.94
CA ARG A 247 -5.51 30.99 -25.10
C ARG A 247 -4.94 30.43 -26.42
N GLY A 248 -3.84 29.68 -26.33
CA GLY A 248 -3.22 29.00 -27.47
C GLY A 248 -3.89 27.68 -27.87
N GLY A 249 -4.98 27.28 -27.20
CA GLY A 249 -5.67 26.01 -27.41
C GLY A 249 -5.37 24.99 -26.32
N THR A 250 -5.12 23.74 -26.71
CA THR A 250 -4.86 22.63 -25.79
C THR A 250 -3.57 22.84 -24.98
N THR A 251 -3.66 22.66 -23.67
CA THR A 251 -2.51 22.68 -22.75
C THR A 251 -2.53 21.50 -21.80
N ASP A 252 -1.40 21.17 -21.17
CA ASP A 252 -1.31 20.04 -20.25
C ASP A 252 -1.42 20.50 -18.78
N PHE A 253 -2.42 19.98 -18.06
CA PHE A 253 -2.64 20.34 -16.66
C PHE A 253 -1.53 19.83 -15.73
N MET A 254 -0.94 18.66 -16.04
CA MET A 254 0.12 18.09 -15.21
C MET A 254 1.35 18.99 -15.24
N ASP A 255 1.74 19.44 -16.44
CA ASP A 255 2.89 20.31 -16.67
C ASP A 255 2.71 21.73 -16.13
N ARG A 256 1.49 22.25 -16.18
CA ARG A 256 1.22 23.67 -15.87
C ARG A 256 0.76 23.93 -14.44
N ILE A 257 0.09 22.97 -13.80
CA ILE A 257 -0.49 23.15 -12.46
C ILE A 257 -0.09 22.01 -11.51
N ALA A 258 -0.40 20.76 -11.87
CA ALA A 258 -0.35 19.65 -10.92
C ALA A 258 1.06 19.37 -10.39
N PHE A 259 2.08 19.44 -11.26
CA PHE A 259 3.47 19.32 -10.86
C PHE A 259 4.07 20.61 -10.27
N PRO A 260 3.91 21.79 -10.91
CA PRO A 260 4.56 23.02 -10.44
C PRO A 260 4.12 23.48 -9.03
N LEU A 261 2.86 23.23 -8.64
CA LEU A 261 2.36 23.64 -7.33
C LEU A 261 3.07 22.89 -6.20
N PRO A 262 3.00 21.55 -6.09
CA PRO A 262 3.56 20.87 -4.93
C PRO A 262 5.08 20.92 -4.88
N VAL A 263 5.77 20.93 -6.03
CA VAL A 263 7.24 21.10 -6.05
C VAL A 263 7.64 22.47 -5.52
N THR A 264 6.86 23.53 -5.80
CA THR A 264 7.10 24.87 -5.26
C THR A 264 6.95 24.88 -3.74
N VAL A 265 5.88 24.30 -3.23
CA VAL A 265 5.55 24.28 -1.80
C VAL A 265 6.60 23.51 -1.00
N ILE A 266 6.97 22.29 -1.44
CA ILE A 266 7.97 21.50 -0.71
C ILE A 266 9.37 22.11 -0.82
N CYS A 267 9.73 22.71 -1.95
CA CYS A 267 11.03 23.37 -2.10
C CYS A 267 11.12 24.62 -1.20
N GLU A 268 10.03 25.37 -1.03
CA GLU A 268 9.98 26.47 -0.07
C GLU A 268 10.19 25.98 1.37
N LEU A 269 9.51 24.91 1.77
CA LEU A 269 9.67 24.30 3.10
C LEU A 269 11.11 23.78 3.33
N LEU A 270 11.71 23.17 2.31
CA LEU A 270 13.09 22.67 2.36
C LEU A 270 14.15 23.77 2.28
N GLY A 271 13.83 24.97 1.79
CA GLY A 271 14.83 26.02 1.53
C GLY A 271 15.61 25.81 0.24
N VAL A 272 15.00 25.13 -0.74
CA VAL A 272 15.56 24.88 -2.06
C VAL A 272 15.32 26.09 -2.99
N PRO A 273 16.37 26.65 -3.63
CA PRO A 273 16.25 27.81 -4.51
C PRO A 273 15.23 27.63 -5.66
N PRO A 274 14.44 28.67 -6.01
CA PRO A 274 13.44 28.57 -7.07
C PRO A 274 13.97 28.13 -8.44
N VAL A 275 15.20 28.54 -8.78
CA VAL A 275 15.84 28.23 -10.08
C VAL A 275 16.10 26.73 -10.29
N ASP A 276 16.20 25.95 -9.22
CA ASP A 276 16.51 24.52 -9.31
C ASP A 276 15.26 23.63 -9.42
N ARG A 277 14.07 24.15 -9.10
CA ARG A 277 12.85 23.34 -8.92
C ARG A 277 12.48 22.48 -10.12
N GLN A 278 12.65 23.00 -11.34
CA GLN A 278 12.31 22.27 -12.56
C GLN A 278 13.19 21.03 -12.77
N ARG A 279 14.40 21.01 -12.22
CA ARG A 279 15.37 19.92 -12.38
C ARG A 279 14.89 18.63 -11.70
N PHE A 280 14.05 18.73 -10.67
CA PHE A 280 13.65 17.57 -9.86
C PHE A 280 12.59 16.69 -10.49
N ARG A 281 11.82 17.18 -11.48
CA ARG A 281 10.74 16.37 -12.08
C ARG A 281 11.22 15.05 -12.66
N PRO A 282 12.18 15.03 -13.61
CA PRO A 282 12.66 13.77 -14.17
C PRO A 282 13.32 12.89 -13.09
N LEU A 283 14.10 13.50 -12.18
CA LEU A 283 14.79 12.78 -11.12
C LEU A 283 13.83 12.07 -10.16
N ALA A 284 12.70 12.70 -9.80
CA ALA A 284 11.67 12.06 -8.99
C ALA A 284 10.91 10.99 -9.76
N ALA A 285 10.60 11.22 -11.04
CA ALA A 285 9.91 10.23 -11.86
C ALA A 285 10.73 8.93 -12.00
N ASP A 286 12.04 9.05 -12.10
CA ASP A 286 12.97 7.91 -12.10
C ASP A 286 13.08 7.31 -10.70
N LEU A 287 13.41 8.11 -9.67
CA LEU A 287 13.63 7.61 -8.32
C LEU A 287 12.41 6.89 -7.72
N THR A 288 11.19 7.32 -8.06
CA THR A 288 9.96 6.65 -7.63
C THR A 288 9.74 5.28 -8.26
N GLY A 289 10.47 4.91 -9.32
CA GLY A 289 10.51 3.54 -9.82
C GLY A 289 10.93 2.53 -8.76
N ALA A 290 11.81 2.92 -7.84
CA ALA A 290 12.26 2.08 -6.72
C ALA A 290 11.13 1.73 -5.73
N LEU A 291 10.00 2.44 -5.79
CA LEU A 291 8.83 2.19 -4.94
C LEU A 291 7.87 1.16 -5.54
N GLU A 292 7.99 0.82 -6.83
CA GLU A 292 7.17 -0.22 -7.46
C GLU A 292 7.41 -1.57 -6.79
N LEU A 293 6.41 -2.45 -6.81
CA LEU A 293 6.48 -3.76 -6.13
C LEU A 293 7.65 -4.64 -6.61
N SER A 294 8.14 -4.42 -7.84
CA SER A 294 9.30 -5.11 -8.39
C SER A 294 10.65 -4.54 -7.92
N GLY A 295 10.68 -3.35 -7.33
CA GLY A 295 11.91 -2.65 -6.94
C GLY A 295 12.82 -2.31 -8.13
N ASP A 296 12.50 -1.25 -8.88
CA ASP A 296 13.32 -0.82 -10.02
C ASP A 296 14.65 -0.21 -9.54
N THR A 297 15.76 -0.88 -9.86
CA THR A 297 17.13 -0.38 -9.65
C THR A 297 17.86 -0.19 -10.98
N SER A 298 17.14 0.22 -12.03
CA SER A 298 17.73 0.46 -13.34
C SER A 298 18.76 1.61 -13.29
N PRO A 299 19.66 1.70 -14.29
CA PRO A 299 20.68 2.74 -14.32
C PRO A 299 20.13 4.17 -14.24
N ALA A 300 18.90 4.41 -14.73
CA ALA A 300 18.23 5.71 -14.61
C ALA A 300 17.89 6.04 -13.16
N VAL A 301 17.33 5.09 -12.41
CA VAL A 301 17.02 5.23 -10.98
C VAL A 301 18.29 5.52 -10.17
N GLU A 302 19.37 4.75 -10.42
CA GLU A 302 20.65 4.95 -9.76
C GLU A 302 21.32 6.28 -10.12
N ALA A 303 21.17 6.75 -11.37
CA ALA A 303 21.64 8.07 -11.77
C ALA A 303 20.86 9.18 -11.06
N ALA A 304 19.52 9.06 -10.97
CA ALA A 304 18.68 10.02 -10.27
C ALA A 304 19.02 10.10 -8.78
N ALA A 305 19.23 8.96 -8.11
CA ALA A 305 19.66 8.91 -6.71
C ALA A 305 20.99 9.64 -6.50
N ARG A 306 21.99 9.40 -7.37
CA ARG A 306 23.29 10.08 -7.32
C ARG A 306 23.20 11.57 -7.58
N GLU A 307 22.40 12.00 -8.55
CA GLU A 307 22.25 13.42 -8.87
C GLU A 307 21.57 14.18 -7.72
N LEU A 308 20.52 13.60 -7.13
CA LEU A 308 19.87 14.16 -5.95
C LEU A 308 20.82 14.23 -4.74
N ALA A 309 21.61 13.19 -4.51
CA ALA A 309 22.65 13.21 -3.47
C ALA A 309 23.71 14.29 -3.74
N GLY A 310 24.17 14.41 -4.98
CA GLY A 310 25.12 15.43 -5.42
C GLY A 310 24.59 16.86 -5.31
N TYR A 311 23.26 17.04 -5.40
CA TYR A 311 22.60 18.33 -5.18
C TYR A 311 22.47 18.69 -3.70
N PHE A 312 21.95 17.77 -2.88
CA PHE A 312 21.68 18.05 -1.47
C PHE A 312 22.94 18.12 -0.62
N ALA A 313 24.01 17.39 -0.94
CA ALA A 313 25.23 17.43 -0.12
C ALA A 313 25.90 18.83 -0.07
N PRO A 314 26.09 19.57 -1.18
CA PRO A 314 26.49 20.98 -1.14
C PRO A 314 25.51 21.88 -0.39
N LEU A 315 24.20 21.69 -0.58
CA LEU A 315 23.19 22.52 0.08
C LEU A 315 23.19 22.34 1.60
N ILE A 316 23.33 21.10 2.08
CA ILE A 316 23.53 20.78 3.50
C ILE A 316 24.76 21.51 4.02
N ARG A 317 25.91 21.39 3.34
CA ARG A 317 27.16 22.07 3.76
C ARG A 317 27.02 23.58 3.84
N HIS A 318 26.32 24.18 2.88
CA HIS A 318 26.04 25.61 2.89
C HIS A 318 25.17 26.01 4.09
N ARG A 319 24.14 25.22 4.44
CA ARG A 319 23.29 25.47 5.62
C ARG A 319 23.97 25.23 6.97
N GLN A 320 25.08 24.48 7.00
CA GLN A 320 25.93 24.38 8.19
C GLN A 320 26.65 25.69 8.51
N THR A 321 27.06 26.44 7.48
CA THR A 321 27.77 27.72 7.65
C THR A 321 26.84 28.93 7.63
N GLU A 322 25.75 28.85 6.88
CA GLU A 322 24.76 29.92 6.69
C GLU A 322 23.34 29.37 6.88
N PRO A 323 22.90 29.19 8.14
CA PRO A 323 21.57 28.65 8.43
C PRO A 323 20.46 29.64 8.03
N GLY A 324 19.36 29.11 7.49
CA GLY A 324 18.11 29.82 7.21
C GLY A 324 16.96 29.40 8.12
N ASP A 325 15.77 29.96 7.90
CA ASP A 325 14.50 29.50 8.52
C ASP A 325 13.83 28.44 7.63
N ASP A 326 14.53 27.32 7.39
CA ASP A 326 14.07 26.22 6.55
C ASP A 326 14.29 24.84 7.20
N LEU A 327 13.66 23.80 6.66
CA LEU A 327 13.77 22.44 7.20
C LEU A 327 15.20 21.88 7.11
N ILE A 328 15.98 22.22 6.07
CA ILE A 328 17.36 21.75 5.96
C ILE A 328 18.16 22.27 7.16
N SER A 329 18.08 23.56 7.47
CA SER A 329 18.73 24.14 8.66
C SER A 329 18.27 23.49 9.96
N ALA A 330 16.96 23.21 10.10
CA ALA A 330 16.45 22.55 11.30
C ALA A 330 16.99 21.11 11.49
N LEU A 331 17.11 20.34 10.40
CA LEU A 331 17.66 18.98 10.46
C LEU A 331 19.19 18.96 10.60
N VAL A 332 19.89 19.91 9.98
CA VAL A 332 21.33 20.12 10.17
C VAL A 332 21.63 20.41 11.64
N ALA A 333 20.90 21.35 12.27
CA ALA A 333 21.06 21.66 13.68
C ALA A 333 20.78 20.44 14.59
N ALA A 334 19.79 19.61 14.22
CA ALA A 334 19.50 18.38 14.95
C ALA A 334 20.62 17.33 14.83
N ARG A 335 21.29 17.24 13.68
CA ARG A 335 22.47 16.39 13.50
C ARG A 335 23.68 16.94 14.29
N ASP A 336 23.89 18.25 14.25
CA ASP A 336 25.04 18.92 14.88
C ASP A 336 24.96 19.02 16.40
N ALA A 337 23.79 18.78 16.99
CA ALA A 337 23.63 18.70 18.45
C ALA A 337 24.52 17.63 19.12
N GLY A 338 25.07 16.69 18.35
CA GLY A 338 26.08 15.74 18.83
C GLY A 338 25.54 14.64 19.76
N ASP A 339 24.23 14.56 19.94
CA ASP A 339 23.53 13.56 20.76
C ASP A 339 23.15 12.28 19.97
N GLY A 340 23.68 12.13 18.74
CA GLY A 340 23.50 10.96 17.89
C GLY A 340 22.09 10.81 17.32
N ARG A 341 21.28 11.87 17.30
CA ARG A 341 19.88 11.79 16.89
C ARG A 341 19.64 11.65 15.39
N LEU A 342 20.60 12.00 14.56
CA LEU A 342 20.52 11.90 13.10
C LEU A 342 21.93 11.77 12.52
N SER A 343 22.19 10.77 11.69
CA SER A 343 23.47 10.64 10.96
C SER A 343 23.49 11.49 9.68
N ASP A 344 24.66 11.66 9.06
CA ASP A 344 24.78 12.34 7.77
C ASP A 344 24.03 11.61 6.64
N GLU A 345 24.10 10.28 6.64
CA GLU A 345 23.38 9.45 5.65
C GLU A 345 21.87 9.56 5.85
N GLU A 346 21.40 9.52 7.10
CA GLU A 346 19.98 9.69 7.43
C GLU A 346 19.50 11.10 7.06
N LEU A 347 20.28 12.15 7.34
CA LEU A 347 19.95 13.52 6.97
C LEU A 347 19.77 13.65 5.45
N LEU A 348 20.76 13.22 4.67
CA LEU A 348 20.72 13.28 3.22
C LEU A 348 19.54 12.49 2.64
N ALA A 349 19.37 11.24 3.09
CA ALA A 349 18.30 10.36 2.63
C ALA A 349 16.91 10.92 2.93
N ASN A 350 16.70 11.48 4.13
CA ASN A 350 15.41 12.05 4.51
C ASN A 350 15.11 13.35 3.75
N LEU A 351 16.10 14.19 3.44
CA LEU A 351 15.88 15.39 2.61
C LEU A 351 15.45 15.04 1.19
N ILE A 352 16.10 14.03 0.58
CA ILE A 352 15.73 13.56 -0.76
C ILE A 352 14.34 12.92 -0.75
N LEU A 353 14.05 12.09 0.26
CA LEU A 353 12.73 11.49 0.44
C LEU A 353 11.65 12.58 0.57
N LEU A 354 11.87 13.59 1.42
CA LEU A 354 10.88 14.63 1.66
C LEU A 354 10.62 15.48 0.41
N LEU A 355 11.66 15.76 -0.38
CA LEU A 355 11.49 16.40 -1.68
C LEU A 355 10.56 15.57 -2.58
N VAL A 356 10.93 14.32 -2.86
CA VAL A 356 10.22 13.48 -3.85
C VAL A 356 8.82 13.10 -3.38
N ALA A 357 8.69 12.60 -2.14
CA ALA A 357 7.41 12.22 -1.57
C ALA A 357 6.47 13.41 -1.38
N GLY A 358 7.04 14.61 -1.17
CA GLY A 358 6.30 15.84 -0.92
C GLY A 358 5.55 16.37 -2.13
N PHE A 359 6.02 16.13 -3.36
CA PHE A 359 5.34 16.63 -4.56
C PHE A 359 4.69 15.56 -5.43
N GLU A 360 5.28 14.36 -5.57
CA GLU A 360 4.78 13.39 -6.56
C GLU A 360 3.36 12.91 -6.21
N THR A 361 3.10 12.64 -4.93
CA THR A 361 1.78 12.17 -4.47
C THR A 361 0.71 13.26 -4.56
N THR A 362 1.04 14.51 -4.25
CA THR A 362 0.12 15.64 -4.39
C THR A 362 -0.12 15.99 -5.86
N THR A 363 0.89 15.84 -6.72
CA THR A 363 0.73 15.96 -8.19
C THR A 363 -0.34 14.99 -8.69
N ASN A 364 -0.26 13.73 -8.25
CA ASN A 364 -1.25 12.70 -8.58
C ASN A 364 -2.63 13.00 -7.98
N LEU A 365 -2.72 13.52 -6.75
CA LEU A 365 -3.99 13.96 -6.14
C LEU A 365 -4.69 15.01 -7.00
N LEU A 366 -3.95 16.04 -7.42
CA LEU A 366 -4.48 17.12 -8.25
C LEU A 366 -4.91 16.61 -9.64
N GLY A 367 -4.07 15.80 -10.28
CA GLY A 367 -4.36 15.21 -11.60
C GLY A 367 -5.57 14.28 -11.58
N ASN A 368 -5.64 13.36 -10.61
CA ASN A 368 -6.76 12.43 -10.44
C ASN A 368 -8.05 13.20 -10.16
N GLY A 369 -7.99 14.21 -9.29
CA GLY A 369 -9.14 15.05 -8.97
C GLY A 369 -9.65 15.84 -10.17
N LEU A 370 -8.77 16.40 -11.01
CA LEU A 370 -9.21 17.07 -12.22
C LEU A 370 -9.85 16.09 -13.21
N ALA A 371 -9.25 14.92 -13.45
CA ALA A 371 -9.84 13.92 -14.34
C ALA A 371 -11.29 13.55 -13.92
N ILE A 372 -11.52 13.37 -12.62
CA ILE A 372 -12.87 13.10 -12.08
C ILE A 372 -13.86 14.23 -12.38
N LEU A 373 -13.41 15.49 -12.31
CA LEU A 373 -14.23 16.67 -12.60
C LEU A 373 -14.54 16.81 -14.10
N LEU A 374 -13.56 16.54 -14.97
CA LEU A 374 -13.74 16.60 -16.42
C LEU A 374 -14.80 15.60 -16.90
N ASP A 375 -14.85 14.42 -16.29
CA ASP A 375 -15.88 13.40 -16.56
C ASP A 375 -17.26 13.75 -15.96
N ARG A 376 -17.34 14.76 -15.07
CA ARG A 376 -18.54 15.09 -14.28
C ARG A 376 -18.78 16.61 -14.21
N PRO A 377 -19.17 17.27 -15.31
CA PRO A 377 -19.37 18.73 -15.32
C PRO A 377 -20.34 19.27 -14.27
N GLY A 378 -21.38 18.50 -13.92
CA GLY A 378 -22.32 18.85 -12.85
C GLY A 378 -21.67 18.99 -11.46
N LEU A 379 -20.59 18.24 -11.20
CA LEU A 379 -19.84 18.33 -9.95
C LEU A 379 -19.07 19.64 -9.84
N THR A 380 -18.49 20.13 -10.95
CA THR A 380 -17.82 21.44 -11.01
C THR A 380 -18.79 22.57 -10.62
N ALA A 381 -20.01 22.56 -11.16
CA ALA A 381 -21.02 23.55 -10.80
C ALA A 381 -21.41 23.46 -9.32
N ALA A 382 -21.59 22.26 -8.78
CA ALA A 382 -21.95 22.04 -7.38
C ALA A 382 -20.84 22.50 -6.40
N LEU A 383 -19.57 22.26 -6.72
CA LEU A 383 -18.43 22.73 -5.92
C LEU A 383 -18.33 24.25 -5.91
N ARG A 384 -18.51 24.90 -7.07
CA ARG A 384 -18.48 26.37 -7.17
C ARG A 384 -19.64 27.04 -6.43
N ALA A 385 -20.82 26.42 -6.47
CA ALA A 385 -21.99 26.87 -5.73
C ALA A 385 -21.91 26.59 -4.21
N GLY A 386 -20.92 25.81 -3.76
CA GLY A 386 -20.79 25.41 -2.36
C GLY A 386 -21.79 24.33 -1.89
N HIS A 387 -22.52 23.69 -2.82
CA HIS A 387 -23.42 22.58 -2.50
C HIS A 387 -22.67 21.30 -2.12
N VAL A 388 -21.43 21.15 -2.63
CA VAL A 388 -20.50 20.11 -2.22
C VAL A 388 -19.34 20.79 -1.51
N PRO A 389 -19.00 20.40 -0.26
CA PRO A 389 -17.85 20.97 0.43
C PRO A 389 -16.55 20.49 -0.23
N ILE A 390 -15.60 21.40 -0.44
CA ILE A 390 -14.32 21.06 -1.05
C ILE A 390 -13.56 19.97 -0.27
N ALA A 391 -13.69 19.97 1.06
CA ALA A 391 -13.12 18.93 1.91
C ALA A 391 -13.68 17.54 1.60
N GLY A 392 -15.01 17.42 1.39
CA GLY A 392 -15.64 16.16 1.02
C GLY A 392 -15.20 15.66 -0.35
N PHE A 393 -15.01 16.58 -1.31
CA PHE A 393 -14.45 16.25 -2.61
C PHE A 393 -13.00 15.73 -2.51
N ILE A 394 -12.14 16.36 -1.72
CA ILE A 394 -10.75 15.93 -1.54
C ILE A 394 -10.67 14.56 -0.87
N GLU A 395 -11.42 14.33 0.21
CA GLU A 395 -11.47 13.00 0.85
C GLU A 395 -11.99 11.94 -0.11
N GLU A 396 -12.98 12.26 -0.96
CA GLU A 396 -13.50 11.32 -1.94
C GLU A 396 -12.53 11.05 -3.09
N ILE A 397 -11.69 12.00 -3.51
CA ILE A 397 -10.59 11.70 -4.44
C ILE A 397 -9.61 10.72 -3.79
N LEU A 398 -9.18 11.01 -2.57
CA LEU A 398 -8.23 10.16 -1.83
C LEU A 398 -8.78 8.73 -1.71
N ARG A 399 -10.08 8.57 -1.40
CA ARG A 399 -10.73 7.26 -1.37
C ARG A 399 -10.84 6.65 -2.77
N TYR A 400 -11.45 7.35 -3.70
CA TYR A 400 -11.88 6.81 -4.98
C TYR A 400 -10.70 6.52 -5.91
N ASP A 401 -9.75 7.44 -6.10
CA ASP A 401 -8.61 7.28 -7.00
C ASP A 401 -7.31 7.68 -6.28
N SER A 402 -6.97 6.87 -5.26
CA SER A 402 -5.86 7.11 -4.35
C SER A 402 -4.52 7.32 -5.10
N PRO A 403 -3.76 8.39 -4.80
CA PRO A 403 -2.41 8.56 -5.34
C PRO A 403 -1.45 7.41 -5.02
N VAL A 404 -1.63 6.76 -3.86
CA VAL A 404 -0.86 5.58 -3.44
C VAL A 404 -1.78 4.37 -3.47
N GLN A 405 -1.50 3.39 -4.34
CA GLN A 405 -2.33 2.20 -4.50
C GLN A 405 -1.87 1.02 -3.68
N ALA A 406 -0.58 0.93 -3.36
CA ALA A 406 -0.03 -0.18 -2.60
C ALA A 406 1.12 0.25 -1.68
N VAL A 407 1.25 -0.44 -0.55
CA VAL A 407 2.42 -0.36 0.34
C VAL A 407 2.77 -1.78 0.81
N THR A 408 4.00 -1.99 1.24
CA THR A 408 4.46 -3.31 1.72
C THR A 408 4.73 -3.33 3.22
N ARG A 409 4.59 -4.51 3.82
CA ARG A 409 5.03 -4.84 5.19
C ARG A 409 5.68 -6.21 5.23
N ARG A 410 6.39 -6.49 6.32
CA ARG A 410 6.94 -7.79 6.66
C ARG A 410 6.53 -8.17 8.08
N ALA A 411 6.12 -9.40 8.29
CA ALA A 411 5.88 -9.94 9.62
C ALA A 411 7.22 -10.10 10.36
N HIS A 412 7.39 -9.44 11.51
CA HIS A 412 8.66 -9.43 12.27
C HIS A 412 8.69 -10.44 13.44
N ARG A 413 7.60 -11.16 13.66
CA ARG A 413 7.50 -12.21 14.68
C ARG A 413 6.41 -13.20 14.33
N ASP A 414 6.49 -14.40 14.90
CA ASP A 414 5.42 -15.39 14.86
C ASP A 414 4.20 -14.99 15.69
N GLY A 415 3.09 -15.68 15.46
CA GLY A 415 1.83 -15.49 16.18
C GLY A 415 0.99 -14.30 15.70
N LEU A 416 1.40 -13.63 14.63
CA LEU A 416 0.61 -12.59 13.99
C LEU A 416 -0.57 -13.19 13.22
N THR A 417 -1.70 -12.49 13.25
CA THR A 417 -2.89 -12.85 12.48
C THR A 417 -3.51 -11.62 11.84
N ILE A 418 -4.18 -11.79 10.71
CA ILE A 418 -4.95 -10.74 10.04
C ILE A 418 -6.34 -11.29 9.74
N GLU A 419 -7.40 -10.72 10.32
CA GLU A 419 -8.76 -11.26 10.18
C GLU A 419 -8.83 -12.78 10.48
N SER A 420 -8.07 -13.23 11.50
CA SER A 420 -7.88 -14.65 11.88
C SER A 420 -7.04 -15.53 10.93
N VAL A 421 -6.44 -14.96 9.88
CA VAL A 421 -5.48 -15.66 9.01
C VAL A 421 -4.09 -15.60 9.65
N PRO A 422 -3.44 -16.74 9.97
CA PRO A 422 -2.08 -16.75 10.49
C PRO A 422 -1.08 -16.22 9.48
N VAL A 423 -0.16 -15.35 9.93
CA VAL A 423 0.94 -14.81 9.14
C VAL A 423 2.26 -15.20 9.80
N PRO A 424 3.02 -16.15 9.21
CA PRO A 424 4.32 -16.55 9.73
C PRO A 424 5.31 -15.39 9.75
N GLU A 425 6.27 -15.42 10.68
CA GLU A 425 7.42 -14.52 10.67
C GLU A 425 8.13 -14.54 9.30
N GLY A 426 8.61 -13.38 8.86
CA GLY A 426 9.31 -13.21 7.59
C GLY A 426 8.39 -13.07 6.37
N SER A 427 7.08 -13.34 6.51
CA SER A 427 6.15 -13.20 5.40
C SER A 427 6.06 -11.77 4.88
N ASP A 428 6.05 -11.60 3.56
CA ASP A 428 5.86 -10.31 2.90
C ASP A 428 4.37 -10.03 2.63
N LEU A 429 3.96 -8.79 2.85
CA LEU A 429 2.57 -8.38 2.74
C LEU A 429 2.46 -7.21 1.77
N ILE A 430 1.64 -7.38 0.72
CA ILE A 430 1.24 -6.32 -0.20
C ILE A 430 -0.13 -5.81 0.26
N LEU A 431 -0.17 -4.57 0.75
CA LEU A 431 -1.39 -3.90 1.17
C LEU A 431 -1.90 -3.05 0.01
N LEU A 432 -2.98 -3.49 -0.63
CA LEU A 432 -3.61 -2.75 -1.73
C LEU A 432 -4.51 -1.65 -1.14
N ILE A 433 -3.92 -0.49 -0.87
CA ILE A 433 -4.60 0.72 -0.39
C ILE A 433 -5.75 1.12 -1.31
N GLY A 434 -5.54 1.06 -2.64
CA GLY A 434 -6.58 1.35 -3.62
C GLY A 434 -7.79 0.43 -3.50
N ALA A 435 -7.54 -0.88 -3.37
CA ALA A 435 -8.58 -1.87 -3.16
C ALA A 435 -9.29 -1.67 -1.80
N ALA A 436 -8.54 -1.44 -0.73
CA ALA A 436 -9.09 -1.18 0.60
C ALA A 436 -10.01 0.05 0.64
N ASN A 437 -9.67 1.11 -0.10
CA ASN A 437 -10.52 2.28 -0.22
C ASN A 437 -11.78 2.05 -1.08
N ARG A 438 -11.83 0.95 -1.83
CA ARG A 438 -12.99 0.49 -2.62
C ARG A 438 -13.66 -0.74 -2.01
N ASP A 439 -13.36 -1.09 -0.76
CA ASP A 439 -13.92 -2.27 -0.13
C ASP A 439 -15.44 -2.10 0.14
N PRO A 440 -16.32 -2.94 -0.44
CA PRO A 440 -17.76 -2.88 -0.21
C PRO A 440 -18.16 -3.21 1.24
N ALA A 441 -17.31 -3.91 2.01
CA ALA A 441 -17.54 -4.13 3.43
C ALA A 441 -17.37 -2.85 4.28
N ARG A 442 -16.65 -1.84 3.76
CA ARG A 442 -16.44 -0.53 4.42
C ARG A 442 -17.31 0.58 3.84
N TYR A 443 -17.45 0.63 2.52
CA TYR A 443 -18.11 1.73 1.82
C TYR A 443 -19.27 1.20 0.96
N HIS A 444 -20.48 1.71 1.19
CA HIS A 444 -21.63 1.45 0.31
C HIS A 444 -21.38 2.04 -1.09
N ASP A 445 -21.72 1.30 -2.16
CA ASP A 445 -21.43 1.66 -3.56
C ASP A 445 -20.00 2.18 -3.75
N PRO A 446 -18.96 1.39 -3.46
CA PRO A 446 -17.59 1.89 -3.38
C PRO A 446 -17.08 2.48 -4.70
N ASP A 447 -17.63 2.03 -5.83
CA ASP A 447 -17.29 2.48 -7.18
C ASP A 447 -18.08 3.70 -7.66
N ARG A 448 -18.96 4.25 -6.81
CA ARG A 448 -19.57 5.56 -7.03
C ARG A 448 -18.75 6.64 -6.35
N PHE A 449 -18.32 7.63 -7.13
CA PHE A 449 -17.74 8.87 -6.61
C PHE A 449 -18.85 9.70 -5.95
N ASP A 450 -18.82 9.81 -4.63
CA ASP A 450 -19.78 10.55 -3.83
C ASP A 450 -19.06 11.46 -2.82
N PRO A 451 -18.90 12.76 -3.12
CA PRO A 451 -18.21 13.71 -2.25
C PRO A 451 -19.04 14.13 -1.03
N THR A 452 -20.24 13.58 -0.85
CA THR A 452 -21.14 13.87 0.28
C THR A 452 -21.16 12.78 1.34
N ARG A 453 -20.32 11.73 1.20
CA ARG A 453 -20.14 10.67 2.21
C ARG A 453 -19.77 11.27 3.57
N THR A 454 -20.49 10.88 4.61
CA THR A 454 -20.34 11.45 5.96
C THR A 454 -19.30 10.74 6.83
N ASP A 455 -19.07 9.44 6.65
CA ASP A 455 -18.03 8.67 7.37
C ASP A 455 -16.90 8.22 6.43
N ILE A 456 -16.29 9.19 5.75
CA ILE A 456 -15.18 8.96 4.82
C ILE A 456 -13.84 8.95 5.57
N ARG A 457 -13.09 7.84 5.48
CA ARG A 457 -11.78 7.66 6.15
C ARG A 457 -10.82 6.87 5.26
N PRO A 458 -10.35 7.45 4.15
CA PRO A 458 -9.49 6.73 3.22
C PRO A 458 -8.14 6.40 3.88
N LEU A 459 -7.57 5.26 3.50
CA LEU A 459 -6.24 4.81 3.92
C LEU A 459 -5.13 5.33 3.01
N SER A 460 -5.41 6.33 2.16
CA SER A 460 -4.48 6.89 1.16
C SER A 460 -3.26 7.56 1.79
N PHE A 461 -3.37 7.97 3.05
CA PHE A 461 -2.26 8.48 3.85
C PHE A 461 -1.68 7.42 4.81
N GLY A 462 -2.08 6.16 4.67
CA GLY A 462 -1.74 5.08 5.59
C GLY A 462 -2.38 5.25 6.97
N ALA A 463 -1.84 4.51 7.93
CA ALA A 463 -2.30 4.46 9.31
C ALA A 463 -1.13 4.08 10.24
N GLY A 464 -1.36 4.16 11.56
CA GLY A 464 -0.38 3.78 12.58
C GLY A 464 0.86 4.67 12.60
N ALA A 465 2.00 4.07 12.92
CA ALA A 465 3.27 4.79 13.07
C ALA A 465 3.70 5.52 11.78
N HIS A 466 3.43 4.92 10.62
CA HIS A 466 3.83 5.43 9.31
C HIS A 466 2.76 6.29 8.63
N ILE A 467 1.75 6.78 9.35
CA ILE A 467 0.77 7.72 8.77
C ILE A 467 1.50 8.92 8.13
N CYS A 468 1.09 9.31 6.93
CA CYS A 468 1.74 10.33 6.13
C CYS A 468 1.91 11.62 6.93
N ILE A 469 3.15 12.11 6.99
CA ILE A 469 3.50 13.32 7.73
C ILE A 469 2.97 14.59 7.05
N GLY A 470 2.92 14.59 5.72
CA GLY A 470 2.44 15.69 4.88
C GLY A 470 0.93 15.70 4.63
N ASN A 471 0.15 14.86 5.32
CA ASN A 471 -1.28 14.68 5.01
C ASN A 471 -2.10 15.98 5.10
N ASN A 472 -1.78 16.87 6.05
CA ASN A 472 -2.45 18.16 6.19
C ASN A 472 -2.03 19.14 5.09
N LEU A 473 -0.77 19.08 4.66
CA LEU A 473 -0.23 19.94 3.61
C LEU A 473 -0.84 19.59 2.25
N ALA A 474 -0.86 18.31 1.88
CA ALA A 474 -1.48 17.86 0.63
C ALA A 474 -2.97 18.23 0.53
N ARG A 475 -3.71 18.12 1.65
CA ARG A 475 -5.11 18.57 1.74
C ARG A 475 -5.23 20.08 1.57
N LEU A 476 -4.37 20.85 2.22
CA LEU A 476 -4.35 22.31 2.11
C LEU A 476 -4.10 22.74 0.65
N GLU A 477 -3.10 22.18 -0.01
CA GLU A 477 -2.78 22.47 -1.41
C GLU A 477 -3.99 22.21 -2.32
N ALA A 478 -4.62 21.04 -2.23
CA ALA A 478 -5.81 20.71 -3.00
C ALA A 478 -6.99 21.65 -2.66
N ALA A 479 -7.19 21.98 -1.38
CA ALA A 479 -8.26 22.87 -0.92
C ALA A 479 -8.09 24.32 -1.38
N VAL A 480 -6.87 24.75 -1.67
CA VAL A 480 -6.60 26.06 -2.30
C VAL A 480 -6.72 25.97 -3.83
N ALA A 481 -6.11 24.95 -4.44
CA ALA A 481 -6.01 24.83 -5.88
C ALA A 481 -7.36 24.65 -6.57
N PHE A 482 -8.20 23.70 -6.12
CA PHE A 482 -9.44 23.37 -6.80
C PHE A 482 -10.45 24.53 -6.84
N PRO A 483 -10.79 25.22 -5.72
CA PRO A 483 -11.73 26.34 -5.78
C PRO A 483 -11.26 27.47 -6.70
N LYS A 484 -9.97 27.84 -6.65
CA LYS A 484 -9.41 28.88 -7.51
C LYS A 484 -9.44 28.47 -8.99
N LEU A 485 -9.04 27.23 -9.30
CA LEU A 485 -9.09 26.66 -10.66
C LEU A 485 -10.52 26.70 -11.21
N LEU A 486 -11.50 26.15 -10.48
CA LEU A 486 -12.88 26.04 -10.95
C LEU A 486 -13.58 27.40 -11.09
N ASN A 487 -13.25 28.37 -10.22
CA ASN A 487 -13.77 29.74 -10.37
C ASN A 487 -13.15 30.48 -11.56
N ARG A 488 -11.85 30.27 -11.80
CA ARG A 488 -11.15 30.92 -12.90
C ARG A 488 -11.49 30.27 -14.24
N PHE A 489 -11.70 28.96 -14.31
CA PHE A 489 -11.96 28.21 -15.53
C PHE A 489 -13.23 27.33 -15.38
N PRO A 490 -14.43 27.95 -15.34
CA PRO A 490 -15.67 27.21 -15.15
C PRO A 490 -16.03 26.29 -16.32
N ASP A 491 -15.50 26.59 -17.52
CA ASP A 491 -15.72 25.86 -18.76
C ASP A 491 -14.48 25.03 -19.16
N LEU A 492 -13.61 24.70 -18.19
CA LEU A 492 -12.47 23.82 -18.43
C LEU A 492 -12.97 22.43 -18.82
N SER A 493 -12.47 21.89 -19.92
CA SER A 493 -12.86 20.58 -20.46
C SER A 493 -11.64 19.78 -20.92
N ALA A 494 -11.81 18.48 -21.08
CA ALA A 494 -10.79 17.64 -21.70
C ALA A 494 -10.52 18.12 -23.13
N ALA A 495 -9.26 18.06 -23.55
CA ALA A 495 -8.91 18.39 -24.93
C ALA A 495 -9.52 17.38 -25.90
N SER A 496 -10.12 17.86 -26.99
CA SER A 496 -10.73 16.99 -28.01
C SER A 496 -9.72 16.36 -28.97
N ASP A 497 -8.51 16.91 -29.05
CA ASP A 497 -7.46 16.53 -30.00
C ASP A 497 -6.35 15.67 -29.36
N ARG A 498 -6.34 15.51 -28.03
CA ARG A 498 -5.32 14.76 -27.29
C ARG A 498 -5.93 13.99 -26.12
N THR A 499 -5.53 12.73 -25.97
CA THR A 499 -5.98 11.87 -24.87
C THR A 499 -5.11 12.04 -23.63
N ALA A 500 -5.73 11.92 -22.46
CA ALA A 500 -5.01 11.78 -21.20
C ALA A 500 -4.22 10.46 -21.20
N LEU A 501 -3.04 10.47 -20.57
CA LEU A 501 -2.18 9.29 -20.46
C LEU A 501 -1.85 9.05 -18.99
N ARG A 502 -2.17 7.86 -18.48
CA ARG A 502 -1.73 7.42 -17.15
C ARG A 502 -0.25 7.10 -17.16
N ARG A 503 0.40 7.27 -16.01
CA ARG A 503 1.73 6.73 -15.79
C ARG A 503 1.64 5.21 -15.74
N ASP A 504 2.59 4.51 -16.38
CA ASP A 504 2.68 3.06 -16.30
C ASP A 504 3.29 2.59 -14.96
N ARG A 505 2.63 2.92 -13.86
CA ARG A 505 3.06 2.66 -12.48
C ARG A 505 1.87 2.16 -11.67
N LEU A 506 2.08 1.14 -10.84
CA LEU A 506 1.04 0.63 -9.95
C LEU A 506 1.01 1.43 -8.65
N VAL A 507 2.17 1.59 -7.99
CA VAL A 507 2.25 2.05 -6.60
C VAL A 507 1.84 3.52 -6.49
N LEU A 508 2.40 4.37 -7.36
CA LEU A 508 2.02 5.77 -7.47
C LEU A 508 1.17 5.98 -8.71
N ARG A 509 -0.15 6.09 -8.52
CA ARG A 509 -1.13 6.18 -9.60
C ARG A 509 -1.49 7.63 -9.90
N GLY A 510 -1.25 8.03 -11.14
CA GLY A 510 -1.59 9.37 -11.64
C GLY A 510 -1.43 9.50 -13.15
N TYR A 511 -1.54 10.73 -13.65
CA TYR A 511 -1.41 11.03 -15.07
C TYR A 511 0.00 11.47 -15.43
N GLN A 512 0.52 10.97 -16.54
CA GLN A 512 1.70 11.52 -17.19
C GLN A 512 1.34 12.81 -17.92
N THR A 513 0.22 12.79 -18.66
CA THR A 513 -0.37 13.95 -19.33
C THR A 513 -1.86 13.99 -19.06
N LEU A 514 -2.39 15.21 -18.88
CA LEU A 514 -3.82 15.48 -18.78
C LEU A 514 -4.15 16.71 -19.64
N PRO A 515 -4.30 16.53 -20.96
CA PRO A 515 -4.58 17.61 -21.89
C PRO A 515 -5.97 18.20 -21.67
N VAL A 516 -6.03 19.52 -21.56
CA VAL A 516 -7.26 20.28 -21.30
C VAL A 516 -7.32 21.52 -22.17
N GLN A 517 -8.54 22.04 -22.34
CA GLN A 517 -8.82 23.27 -23.05
C GLN A 517 -9.85 24.10 -22.27
N ALA A 518 -9.77 25.41 -22.38
CA ALA A 518 -10.75 26.33 -21.83
C ALA A 518 -11.34 27.17 -22.97
N ALA A 519 -12.65 27.44 -22.90
CA ALA A 519 -13.26 28.37 -23.85
C ALA A 519 -12.57 29.76 -23.76
N PRO A 520 -12.35 30.45 -24.90
CA PRO A 520 -11.82 31.80 -24.87
C PRO A 520 -12.76 32.69 -24.05
N ARG A 521 -12.24 33.30 -22.97
CA ARG A 521 -12.96 34.38 -22.30
C ARG A 521 -12.76 35.65 -23.10
N GLU A 522 -13.84 36.23 -23.63
CA GLU A 522 -13.80 37.61 -24.10
C GLU A 522 -13.30 38.50 -22.94
N PRO A 523 -12.33 39.40 -23.18
CA PRO A 523 -11.91 40.33 -22.15
C PRO A 523 -13.13 41.17 -21.72
N ARG A 524 -13.42 41.16 -20.42
CA ARG A 524 -14.40 42.06 -19.80
C ARG A 524 -13.90 43.50 -19.79
#